data_AF-A0A9P7CHB4-F1
#
_entry.id   AF-A0A9P7CHB4-F1
#
_cell.length_a   1.000
_cell.length_b   1.000
_cell.length_c   1.000
_cell.angle_alpha   90.00
_cell.angle_beta   90.00
_cell.angle_gamma   90.00
#
_symmetry.space_group_name_H-M   'P 1'
#
loop_
_entity.id
_entity.type
_entity.pdbx_description
1 polymer ?
#
loop_
_entity_poly.entity_id
_entity_poly.type
_entity_poly.pdbx_seq_one_letter_code
_entity_poly.pdbx_strand_id
1 'polypeptide(L)'
;MVNQEFIYRLINYASNAFDRYKVSPVILVIVTNSFCSAEFQNQFTINENNTCLLEASCKLWAKKCVFLTPELVSTHFNDEDLNPMAALGFFVTKHNVNEMPEKNRTDPTYVLLSSVFNYILLKDGAENIDKSNLSYHLQQIKRNFESILEDDEDPGENETKKCVKEGLFWVEKLENEFEIESLNNPIKKYTEEDAAFIEEQTKGKKTIPWKEIFNKASQVKLIV
;
A
#
# COMPACT_ATOMS: atom_id res chain seq x y z
N MET A 1 17.92 -3.58 -10.45
CA MET A 1 19.21 -4.05 -9.90
C MET A 1 20.28 -3.02 -10.20
N VAL A 2 21.08 -2.65 -9.22
CA VAL A 2 22.19 -1.70 -9.40
C VAL A 2 23.40 -2.47 -9.91
N ASN A 3 23.85 -2.15 -11.12
CA ASN A 3 25.00 -2.75 -11.78
C ASN A 3 25.84 -1.67 -12.49
N GLN A 4 26.93 -2.07 -13.14
CA GLN A 4 27.82 -1.12 -13.82
C GLN A 4 27.11 -0.34 -14.94
N GLU A 5 26.23 -0.98 -15.70
CA GLU A 5 25.44 -0.31 -16.74
C GLU A 5 24.53 0.78 -16.15
N PHE A 6 23.89 0.50 -15.01
CA PHE A 6 23.11 1.49 -14.28
C PHE A 6 23.96 2.69 -13.87
N ILE A 7 25.19 2.47 -13.38
CA ILE A 7 26.11 3.56 -13.01
C ILE A 7 26.48 4.40 -14.23
N TYR A 8 26.74 3.81 -15.40
CA TYR A 8 27.00 4.58 -16.61
C TYR A 8 25.80 5.44 -17.04
N ARG A 9 24.58 4.91 -16.94
CA ARG A 9 23.36 5.72 -17.18
C ARG A 9 23.26 6.87 -16.18
N LEU A 10 23.57 6.63 -14.91
CA LEU A 10 23.55 7.64 -13.86
C LEU A 10 24.53 8.78 -14.14
N ILE A 11 25.76 8.45 -14.56
CA ILE A 11 26.77 9.43 -14.97
C ILE A 11 26.25 10.26 -16.16
N ASN A 12 25.62 9.63 -17.15
CA ASN A 12 25.06 10.34 -18.30
C ASN A 12 23.95 11.32 -17.87
N TYR A 13 23.07 10.91 -16.96
CA TYR A 13 22.05 11.80 -16.41
C TYR A 13 22.66 12.98 -15.63
N ALA A 14 23.74 12.73 -14.88
CA ALA A 14 24.46 13.78 -14.16
C ALA A 14 25.08 14.79 -15.13
N SER A 15 25.72 14.33 -16.20
CA SER A 15 26.27 15.17 -17.26
C SER A 15 25.18 16.01 -17.93
N ASN A 16 24.04 15.42 -18.26
CA ASN A 16 22.91 16.16 -18.85
C ASN A 16 22.36 17.23 -17.91
N ALA A 17 22.28 16.94 -16.60
CA ALA A 17 21.88 17.92 -15.60
C ALA A 17 22.89 19.07 -15.51
N PHE A 18 24.19 18.77 -15.53
CA PHE A 18 25.23 19.79 -15.58
C PHE A 18 25.15 20.63 -16.85
N ASP A 19 24.94 20.02 -18.02
CA ASP A 19 24.84 20.76 -19.27
C ASP A 19 23.69 21.77 -19.26
N ARG A 20 22.57 21.39 -18.64
CA ARG A 20 21.38 22.23 -18.52
C ARG A 20 21.51 23.33 -17.47
N TYR A 21 22.05 23.01 -16.30
CA TYR A 21 21.99 23.91 -15.13
C TYR A 21 23.34 24.52 -14.75
N LYS A 22 24.44 24.05 -15.36
CA LYS A 22 25.83 24.45 -15.09
C LYS A 22 26.26 24.29 -13.63
N VAL A 23 25.64 23.34 -12.92
CA VAL A 23 25.93 23.01 -11.53
C VAL A 23 26.04 21.50 -11.38
N SER A 24 27.07 21.03 -10.69
CA SER A 24 27.24 19.60 -10.40
C SER A 24 26.11 19.08 -9.50
N PRO A 25 25.39 18.03 -9.90
CA PRO A 25 24.23 17.56 -9.15
C PRO A 25 24.61 16.88 -7.83
N VAL A 26 23.68 16.90 -6.87
CA VAL A 26 23.66 15.97 -5.73
C VAL A 26 22.69 14.86 -6.08
N ILE A 27 23.15 13.61 -6.02
CA ILE A 27 22.42 12.45 -6.50
C ILE A 27 22.08 11.55 -5.33
N LEU A 28 20.79 11.23 -5.20
CA LEU A 28 20.28 10.20 -4.31
C LEU A 28 19.74 9.05 -5.16
N VAL A 29 20.29 7.85 -4.95
CA VAL A 29 19.81 6.62 -5.56
C VAL A 29 19.07 5.81 -4.52
N ILE A 30 17.80 5.49 -4.77
CA ILE A 30 17.00 4.60 -3.92
C ILE A 30 17.09 3.19 -4.50
N VAL A 31 17.71 2.27 -3.75
CA VAL A 31 17.86 0.87 -4.15
C VAL A 31 16.63 0.10 -3.67
N THR A 32 15.70 -0.17 -4.57
CA THR A 32 14.45 -0.89 -4.22
C THR A 32 14.57 -2.40 -4.23
N ASN A 33 15.62 -2.95 -4.86
CA ASN A 33 15.77 -4.39 -5.01
C ASN A 33 17.13 -4.84 -4.44
N SER A 34 18.20 -4.76 -5.22
CA SER A 34 19.55 -5.11 -4.77
C SER A 34 20.63 -4.61 -5.74
N PHE A 35 21.89 -4.70 -5.30
CA PHE A 35 23.07 -4.66 -6.16
C PHE A 35 23.25 -5.98 -6.90
N CYS A 36 24.00 -5.96 -8.01
CA CYS A 36 24.28 -7.17 -8.79
C CYS A 36 25.15 -8.20 -8.04
N SER A 37 25.97 -7.75 -7.10
CA SER A 37 26.76 -8.61 -6.21
C SER A 37 27.19 -7.84 -4.96
N ALA A 38 27.51 -8.57 -3.89
CA ALA A 38 28.11 -8.00 -2.68
C ALA A 38 29.47 -7.36 -2.98
N GLU A 39 30.28 -7.97 -3.86
CA GLU A 39 31.55 -7.40 -4.32
C GLU A 39 31.38 -6.03 -4.99
N PHE A 40 30.30 -5.88 -5.77
CA PHE A 40 29.99 -4.60 -6.39
C PHE A 40 29.52 -3.57 -5.36
N GLN A 41 28.70 -3.98 -4.38
CA GLN A 41 28.29 -3.13 -3.27
C GLN A 41 29.47 -2.68 -2.38
N ASN A 42 30.50 -3.50 -2.24
CA ASN A 42 31.70 -3.18 -1.44
C ASN A 42 32.56 -2.07 -2.07
N GLN A 43 32.28 -1.66 -3.32
CA GLN A 43 32.93 -0.50 -3.94
C GLN A 43 32.40 0.83 -3.41
N PHE A 44 31.30 0.80 -2.65
CA PHE A 44 30.70 1.97 -2.02
C PHE A 44 31.05 2.00 -0.53
N THR A 45 31.18 3.19 0.04
CA THR A 45 31.54 3.37 1.45
C THR A 45 30.37 3.87 2.26
N ILE A 46 30.25 3.51 3.53
CA ILE A 46 29.23 4.12 4.42
C ILE A 46 29.51 5.62 4.52
N ASN A 47 28.47 6.44 4.40
CA ASN A 47 28.61 7.89 4.50
C ASN A 47 28.86 8.31 5.96
N GLU A 48 29.91 9.08 6.20
CA GLU A 48 30.32 9.50 7.55
C GLU A 48 29.27 10.38 8.26
N ASN A 49 28.52 11.18 7.49
CA ASN A 49 27.52 12.10 8.05
C ASN A 49 26.14 11.45 8.23
N ASN A 50 25.90 10.32 7.58
CA ASN A 50 24.63 9.61 7.66
C ASN A 50 24.84 8.12 7.35
N THR A 51 24.88 7.32 8.42
CA THR A 51 25.13 5.88 8.38
C THR A 51 24.04 5.07 7.65
N CYS A 52 22.89 5.68 7.34
CA CYS A 52 21.84 5.05 6.54
C CYS A 52 22.15 5.07 5.02
N LEU A 53 23.24 5.72 4.61
CA LEU A 53 23.60 5.91 3.20
C LEU A 53 24.95 5.28 2.88
N LEU A 54 25.03 4.63 1.71
CA LEU A 54 26.29 4.38 1.03
C LEU A 54 26.65 5.59 0.17
N GLU A 55 27.93 5.80 -0.07
CA GLU A 55 28.47 6.86 -0.89
C GLU A 55 29.35 6.26 -1.99
N ALA A 56 29.15 6.76 -3.21
CA ALA A 56 29.98 6.43 -4.35
C ALA A 56 31.05 7.49 -4.56
N SER A 57 32.23 7.06 -5.00
CA SER A 57 33.21 7.97 -5.56
C SER A 57 32.64 8.62 -6.82
N CYS A 58 32.38 9.92 -6.74
CA CYS A 58 31.74 10.69 -7.82
C CYS A 58 32.49 11.95 -8.21
N LYS A 59 33.76 12.06 -7.78
CA LYS A 59 34.66 13.15 -8.18
C LYS A 59 34.63 13.23 -9.71
N LEU A 60 34.40 14.44 -10.23
CA LEU A 60 34.33 14.82 -11.65
C LEU A 60 32.95 14.76 -12.34
N TRP A 61 31.95 14.06 -11.80
CA TRP A 61 30.64 13.96 -12.47
C TRP A 61 29.44 14.30 -11.58
N ALA A 62 29.62 14.36 -10.26
CA ALA A 62 28.62 14.88 -9.33
C ALA A 62 29.28 15.59 -8.14
N LYS A 63 28.50 16.39 -7.41
CA LYS A 63 28.93 16.95 -6.12
C LYS A 63 28.92 15.89 -5.02
N LYS A 64 27.89 15.04 -5.02
CA LYS A 64 27.74 13.91 -4.11
C LYS A 64 26.85 12.86 -4.77
N CYS A 65 27.13 11.58 -4.55
CA CYS A 65 26.31 10.47 -5.01
C CYS A 65 26.15 9.47 -3.88
N VAL A 66 24.93 9.36 -3.35
CA VAL A 66 24.60 8.50 -2.22
C VAL A 66 23.52 7.50 -2.59
N PHE A 67 23.56 6.35 -1.96
CA PHE A 67 22.65 5.24 -2.17
C PHE A 67 21.96 4.91 -0.85
N LEU A 68 20.63 4.87 -0.90
CA LEU A 68 19.77 4.43 0.19
C LEU A 68 19.38 2.99 -0.10
N THR A 69 19.78 2.07 0.77
CA THR A 69 19.56 0.62 0.57
C THR A 69 18.68 0.05 1.67
N PRO A 70 17.89 -1.01 1.38
CA PRO A 70 17.01 -1.60 2.37
C PRO A 70 17.79 -2.17 3.56
N GLU A 71 19.00 -2.68 3.32
CA GLU A 71 19.85 -3.28 4.35
C GLU A 71 20.34 -2.25 5.36
N LEU A 72 20.85 -1.10 4.91
CA LEU A 72 21.32 -0.04 5.82
C LEU A 72 20.17 0.66 6.52
N VAL A 73 19.05 0.84 5.83
CA VAL A 73 17.86 1.41 6.45
C VAL A 73 17.39 0.50 7.58
N SER A 74 17.48 -0.82 7.39
CA SER A 74 17.09 -1.79 8.41
C SER A 74 17.95 -1.73 9.69
N THR A 75 19.20 -1.29 9.63
CA THR A 75 20.04 -1.21 10.85
C THR A 75 19.61 -0.09 11.80
N HIS A 76 18.83 0.87 11.32
CA HIS A 76 18.40 2.07 12.08
C HIS A 76 16.94 1.96 12.56
N PHE A 77 16.29 0.79 12.40
CA PHE A 77 14.89 0.58 12.79
C PHE A 77 14.63 0.83 14.28
N ASN A 78 15.59 0.46 15.13
CA ASN A 78 15.42 0.43 16.57
C ASN A 78 15.99 1.65 17.27
N ASP A 79 16.52 2.63 16.52
CA ASP A 79 17.06 3.86 17.09
C ASP A 79 15.95 4.62 17.84
N GLU A 80 16.32 5.32 18.91
CA GLU A 80 15.36 6.12 19.69
C GLU A 80 14.80 7.26 18.84
N ASP A 81 15.68 7.94 18.11
CA ASP A 81 15.33 8.97 17.14
C ASP A 81 15.54 8.44 15.72
N LEU A 82 14.46 8.30 14.97
CA LEU A 82 14.55 7.80 13.61
C LEU A 82 15.17 8.85 12.69
N ASN A 83 16.28 8.49 12.03
CA ASN A 83 16.88 9.35 11.00
C ASN A 83 15.86 9.60 9.86
N PRO A 84 15.61 10.85 9.42
CA PRO A 84 14.67 11.13 8.35
C PRO A 84 14.97 10.37 7.04
N MET A 85 16.24 10.10 6.74
CA MET A 85 16.62 9.28 5.59
C MET A 85 16.29 7.80 5.78
N ALA A 86 16.37 7.29 7.01
CA ALA A 86 15.90 5.95 7.32
C ALA A 86 14.37 5.87 7.22
N ALA A 87 13.63 6.87 7.71
CA ALA A 87 12.17 6.96 7.55
C ALA A 87 11.75 6.98 6.07
N LEU A 88 12.40 7.82 5.26
CA LEU A 88 12.22 7.83 3.80
C LEU A 88 12.53 6.46 3.20
N GLY A 89 13.66 5.87 3.60
CA GLY A 89 14.10 4.57 3.14
C GLY A 89 13.09 3.47 3.43
N PHE A 90 12.52 3.44 4.64
CA PHE A 90 11.46 2.50 4.99
C PHE A 90 10.28 2.67 4.07
N PHE A 91 9.81 3.91 3.94
CA PHE A 91 8.64 4.21 3.12
C PHE A 91 8.80 3.74 1.67
N VAL A 92 9.97 3.95 1.06
CA VAL A 92 10.18 3.67 -0.37
C VAL A 92 10.73 2.28 -0.69
N THR A 93 11.45 1.64 0.24
CA THR A 93 12.06 0.32 0.02
C THR A 93 11.30 -0.83 0.67
N LYS A 94 10.51 -0.55 1.71
CA LYS A 94 9.68 -1.54 2.39
C LYS A 94 8.22 -1.24 2.09
N HIS A 95 7.64 -2.02 1.20
CA HIS A 95 6.26 -1.85 0.74
C HIS A 95 5.19 -2.23 1.78
N ASN A 96 5.58 -2.61 3.00
CA ASN A 96 4.65 -3.04 4.04
C ASN A 96 4.73 -2.14 5.28
N VAL A 97 3.69 -1.34 5.46
CA VAL A 97 3.50 -0.43 6.60
C VAL A 97 3.59 -1.17 7.95
N ASN A 98 3.18 -2.44 7.98
CA ASN A 98 3.21 -3.25 9.20
C ASN A 98 4.63 -3.64 9.64
N GLU A 99 5.61 -3.57 8.74
CA GLU A 99 7.03 -3.81 9.09
C GLU A 99 7.65 -2.63 9.84
N MET A 100 6.99 -1.47 9.88
CA MET A 100 7.48 -0.32 10.63
C MET A 100 7.15 -0.48 12.13
N PRO A 101 8.15 -0.35 13.02
CA PRO A 101 7.93 -0.35 14.47
C PRO A 101 6.92 0.72 14.87
N GLU A 102 6.01 0.39 15.78
CA GLU A 102 4.92 1.30 16.20
C GLU A 102 5.42 2.65 16.66
N LYS A 103 6.51 2.67 17.44
CA LYS A 103 7.16 3.90 17.90
C LYS A 103 7.58 4.85 16.78
N ASN A 104 7.86 4.32 15.59
CA ASN A 104 8.33 5.10 14.45
C ASN A 104 7.19 5.48 13.50
N ARG A 105 5.98 4.92 13.65
CA ARG A 105 4.82 5.25 12.78
C ARG A 105 4.35 6.70 12.96
N THR A 106 4.66 7.30 14.10
CA THR A 106 4.40 8.71 14.41
C THR A 106 5.56 9.62 14.00
N ASP A 107 6.62 9.10 13.40
CA ASP A 107 7.74 9.90 12.90
C ASP A 107 7.23 10.97 11.92
N PRO A 108 7.59 12.26 12.10
CA PRO A 108 7.09 13.33 11.25
C PRO A 108 7.37 13.14 9.76
N THR A 109 8.52 12.56 9.40
CA THR A 109 8.88 12.31 8.01
C THR A 109 7.99 11.22 7.42
N TYR A 110 7.79 10.13 8.16
CA TYR A 110 6.93 9.03 7.73
C TYR A 110 5.46 9.46 7.59
N VAL A 111 4.94 10.21 8.56
CA VAL A 111 3.58 10.75 8.52
C VAL A 111 3.40 11.66 7.32
N LEU A 112 4.36 12.55 7.05
CA LEU A 112 4.34 13.43 5.88
C LEU A 112 4.33 12.61 4.58
N LEU A 113 5.25 11.66 4.42
CA LEU A 113 5.34 10.83 3.21
C LEU A 113 4.06 10.01 2.98
N SER A 114 3.52 9.43 4.03
CA SER A 114 2.26 8.70 4.00
C SER A 114 1.09 9.60 3.59
N SER A 115 1.03 10.82 4.14
CA SER A 115 -0.01 11.80 3.77
C SER A 115 0.08 12.23 2.30
N VAL A 116 1.30 12.46 1.79
CA VAL A 116 1.53 12.82 0.38
C VAL A 116 1.15 11.67 -0.54
N PHE A 117 1.55 10.45 -0.19
CA PHE A 117 1.21 9.27 -0.96
C PHE A 117 -0.29 9.01 -0.99
N ASN A 118 -0.95 9.09 0.17
CA ASN A 118 -2.42 8.98 0.24
C ASN A 118 -3.09 10.08 -0.57
N TYR A 119 -2.61 11.31 -0.50
CA TYR A 119 -3.14 12.40 -1.33
C TYR A 119 -2.99 12.12 -2.83
N ILE A 120 -1.83 11.62 -3.28
CA ILE A 120 -1.60 11.23 -4.68
C ILE A 120 -2.52 10.08 -5.07
N LEU A 121 -2.62 9.02 -4.25
CA LEU A 121 -3.51 7.89 -4.50
C LEU A 121 -4.98 8.30 -4.52
N LEU A 122 -5.40 9.21 -3.65
CA LEU A 122 -6.75 9.76 -3.64
C LEU A 122 -7.01 10.57 -4.92
N LYS A 123 -6.02 11.32 -5.39
CA LYS A 123 -6.14 12.13 -6.60
C LYS A 123 -6.13 11.29 -7.89
N ASP A 124 -5.25 10.30 -8.00
CA ASP A 124 -5.19 9.36 -9.14
C ASP A 124 -6.35 8.34 -9.08
N GLY A 125 -6.75 7.95 -7.87
CA GLY A 125 -7.84 7.03 -7.60
C GLY A 125 -9.22 7.68 -7.73
N ALA A 126 -9.36 8.99 -7.52
CA ALA A 126 -10.64 9.67 -7.78
C ALA A 126 -11.09 9.55 -9.24
N GLU A 127 -10.17 9.28 -10.18
CA GLU A 127 -10.50 9.05 -11.59
C GLU A 127 -10.79 7.57 -11.93
N ASN A 128 -10.45 6.59 -11.08
CA ASN A 128 -10.55 5.14 -11.40
C ASN A 128 -10.95 4.21 -10.24
N ILE A 129 -11.22 4.71 -9.03
CA ILE A 129 -11.76 3.89 -7.94
C ILE A 129 -13.20 3.59 -8.30
N ASP A 130 -13.47 2.32 -8.56
CA ASP A 130 -14.82 1.80 -8.63
C ASP A 130 -15.46 1.94 -7.24
N LYS A 131 -16.11 3.08 -7.02
CA LYS A 131 -16.79 3.45 -5.78
C LYS A 131 -17.75 2.34 -5.32
N SER A 132 -18.30 1.56 -6.25
CA SER A 132 -19.20 0.45 -5.93
C SER A 132 -18.47 -0.72 -5.25
N ASN A 133 -17.27 -1.08 -5.73
CA ASN A 133 -16.44 -2.11 -5.12
C ASN A 133 -15.90 -1.68 -3.75
N LEU A 134 -15.46 -0.43 -3.63
CA LEU A 134 -14.99 0.12 -2.35
C LEU A 134 -16.13 0.17 -1.31
N SER A 135 -17.32 0.63 -1.72
CA SER A 135 -18.53 0.64 -0.87
C SER A 135 -18.88 -0.76 -0.39
N TYR A 136 -18.87 -1.76 -1.27
CA TYR A 136 -19.14 -3.16 -0.92
C TYR A 136 -18.18 -3.68 0.15
N HIS A 137 -16.88 -3.43 -0.02
CA HIS A 137 -15.87 -3.87 0.95
C HIS A 137 -15.99 -3.16 2.29
N LEU A 138 -16.22 -1.84 2.31
CA LEU A 138 -16.43 -1.08 3.53
C LEU A 138 -17.67 -1.56 4.30
N GLN A 139 -18.77 -1.83 3.59
CA GLN A 139 -19.97 -2.39 4.22
C GLN A 139 -19.75 -3.79 4.82
N GLN A 140 -18.96 -4.65 4.15
CA GLN A 140 -18.62 -5.96 4.72
C GLN A 140 -17.77 -5.82 5.99
N ILE A 141 -16.75 -4.95 5.95
CA ILE A 141 -15.89 -4.70 7.10
C ILE A 141 -16.72 -4.14 8.28
N LYS A 142 -17.62 -3.19 8.00
CA LYS A 142 -18.54 -2.62 8.98
C LYS A 142 -19.40 -3.70 9.64
N ARG A 143 -20.05 -4.55 8.84
CA ARG A 143 -20.87 -5.67 9.37
C ARG A 143 -20.07 -6.64 10.21
N ASN A 144 -18.83 -6.94 9.81
CA ASN A 144 -17.97 -7.83 10.59
C ASN A 144 -17.61 -7.21 11.94
N PHE A 145 -17.30 -5.92 11.98
CA PHE A 145 -17.05 -5.19 13.23
C PHE A 145 -18.30 -5.09 14.11
N GLU A 146 -19.47 -4.82 13.53
CA GLU A 146 -20.75 -4.81 14.24
C GLU A 146 -21.07 -6.20 14.83
N SER A 147 -20.89 -7.29 14.07
CA SER A 147 -21.06 -8.66 14.55
C SER A 147 -20.13 -8.99 15.72
N ILE A 148 -18.87 -8.55 15.68
CA ILE A 148 -17.92 -8.76 16.78
C ILE A 148 -18.36 -8.01 18.05
N LEU A 149 -19.02 -6.85 17.92
CA LEU A 149 -19.59 -6.13 19.07
C LEU A 149 -20.85 -6.80 19.61
N GLU A 150 -21.66 -7.42 18.75
CA GLU A 150 -22.89 -8.12 19.13
C GLU A 150 -22.61 -9.48 19.80
N ASP A 151 -21.54 -10.17 19.38
CA ASP A 151 -21.14 -11.48 19.92
C ASP A 151 -20.37 -11.41 21.26
N ASP A 152 -20.01 -10.21 21.73
CA ASP A 152 -19.24 -10.02 22.96
C ASP A 152 -20.17 -9.84 24.19
N GLU A 153 -20.44 -10.94 24.89
CA GLU A 153 -21.30 -10.99 26.09
C GLU A 153 -20.71 -10.29 27.34
N ASP A 154 -19.44 -9.91 27.34
CA ASP A 154 -18.80 -9.28 28.50
C ASP A 154 -19.11 -7.76 28.55
N PRO A 155 -19.80 -7.23 29.57
CA PRO A 155 -20.09 -5.80 29.67
C PRO A 155 -18.86 -4.90 29.86
N GLY A 156 -17.66 -5.47 30.07
CA GLY A 156 -16.40 -4.74 30.15
C GLY A 156 -15.91 -4.19 28.81
N GLU A 157 -15.20 -3.06 28.85
CA GLU A 157 -14.44 -2.56 27.69
C GLU A 157 -13.10 -3.31 27.64
N ASN A 158 -13.01 -4.30 26.75
CA ASN A 158 -11.78 -5.03 26.47
C ASN A 158 -11.02 -4.38 25.29
N GLU A 159 -9.74 -4.71 25.14
CA GLU A 159 -8.89 -4.16 24.08
C GLU A 159 -9.46 -4.46 22.67
N THR A 160 -10.15 -5.58 22.51
CA THR A 160 -10.83 -5.97 21.26
C THR A 160 -11.93 -4.99 20.89
N LYS A 161 -12.82 -4.61 21.83
CA LYS A 161 -13.89 -3.62 21.60
C LYS A 161 -13.32 -2.26 21.23
N LYS A 162 -12.21 -1.87 21.86
CA LYS A 162 -11.52 -0.62 21.53
C LYS A 162 -10.98 -0.64 20.09
N CYS A 163 -10.27 -1.70 19.71
CA CYS A 163 -9.80 -1.91 18.33
C CYS A 163 -10.95 -1.91 17.31
N VAL A 164 -12.08 -2.55 17.64
CA VAL A 164 -13.26 -2.63 16.77
C VAL A 164 -13.92 -1.25 16.61
N LYS A 165 -14.06 -0.48 17.70
CA LYS A 165 -14.58 0.91 17.64
C LYS A 165 -13.66 1.82 16.83
N GLU A 166 -12.34 1.72 17.01
CA GLU A 166 -11.36 2.45 16.20
C GLU A 166 -11.47 2.05 14.72
N GLY A 167 -11.63 0.76 14.43
CA GLY A 167 -11.88 0.25 13.07
C GLY A 167 -13.15 0.84 12.44
N LEU A 168 -14.26 0.88 13.17
CA LEU A 168 -15.52 1.49 12.72
C LEU A 168 -15.37 2.99 12.45
N PHE A 169 -14.65 3.71 13.32
CA PHE A 169 -14.34 5.12 13.12
C PHE A 169 -13.57 5.36 11.80
N TRP A 170 -12.59 4.50 11.49
CA TRP A 170 -11.87 4.60 10.22
C TRP A 170 -12.72 4.26 9.00
N VAL A 171 -13.64 3.28 9.11
CA VAL A 171 -14.60 2.97 8.05
C VAL A 171 -15.48 4.19 7.76
N GLU A 172 -16.06 4.81 8.79
CA GLU A 172 -16.92 5.98 8.64
C GLU A 172 -16.15 7.18 8.07
N LYS A 173 -14.89 7.37 8.48
CA LYS A 173 -14.02 8.39 7.91
C LYS A 173 -13.77 8.17 6.42
N LEU A 174 -13.52 6.93 6.00
CA LEU A 174 -13.33 6.58 4.59
C LEU A 174 -14.63 6.74 3.79
N GLU A 175 -15.79 6.37 4.33
CA GLU A 175 -17.10 6.59 3.68
C GLU A 175 -17.31 8.09 3.39
N ASN A 176 -16.99 8.96 4.35
CA ASN A 176 -17.08 10.41 4.20
C ASN A 176 -16.05 11.00 3.22
N GLU A 177 -14.78 10.54 3.28
CA GLU A 177 -13.71 11.04 2.40
C GLU A 177 -13.95 10.72 0.92
N PHE A 178 -14.64 9.62 0.61
CA PHE A 178 -14.91 9.19 -0.76
C PHE A 178 -16.32 9.54 -1.29
N GLU A 179 -17.12 10.28 -0.49
CA GLU A 179 -18.53 10.56 -0.76
C GLU A 179 -19.31 9.28 -1.13
N ILE A 180 -19.03 8.20 -0.40
CA ILE A 180 -19.72 6.92 -0.62
C ILE A 180 -21.09 7.06 0.05
N GLU A 181 -22.11 7.36 -0.75
CA GLU A 181 -23.50 7.26 -0.27
C GLU A 181 -23.72 5.84 0.27
N SER A 182 -24.31 5.73 1.46
CA SER A 182 -24.75 4.42 1.93
C SER A 182 -25.71 3.88 0.88
N LEU A 183 -25.33 2.78 0.24
CA LEU A 183 -26.24 2.01 -0.60
C LEU A 183 -27.32 1.46 0.35
N ASN A 184 -28.29 2.30 0.71
CA ASN A 184 -29.55 1.92 1.36
C ASN A 184 -30.49 1.24 0.35
N ASN A 185 -30.02 0.95 -0.86
CA ASN A 185 -30.71 0.02 -1.71
C ASN A 185 -30.61 -1.36 -1.07
N PRO A 186 -31.75 -2.01 -0.75
CA PRO A 186 -31.70 -3.39 -0.32
C PRO A 186 -31.06 -4.17 -1.46
N ILE A 187 -29.83 -4.64 -1.23
CA ILE A 187 -29.27 -5.76 -2.00
C ILE A 187 -30.38 -6.79 -2.00
N LYS A 188 -30.95 -7.09 -3.18
CA LYS A 188 -31.99 -8.12 -3.30
C LYS A 188 -31.37 -9.40 -2.74
N LYS A 189 -31.76 -9.72 -1.52
CA LYS A 189 -31.36 -10.94 -0.84
C LYS A 189 -31.91 -12.07 -1.71
N TYR A 190 -31.08 -13.04 -2.07
CA TYR A 190 -31.53 -14.26 -2.74
C TYR A 190 -32.75 -14.79 -2.00
N THR A 191 -33.86 -14.89 -2.71
CA THR A 191 -35.13 -15.36 -2.18
C THR A 191 -35.12 -16.89 -2.13
N GLU A 192 -36.00 -17.48 -1.34
CA GLU A 192 -36.19 -18.94 -1.33
C GLU A 192 -36.56 -19.47 -2.73
N GLU A 193 -37.18 -18.62 -3.55
CA GLU A 193 -37.54 -18.89 -4.95
C GLU A 193 -36.29 -19.01 -5.84
N ASP A 194 -35.28 -18.18 -5.61
CA ASP A 194 -34.00 -18.22 -6.33
C ASP A 194 -33.23 -19.51 -5.99
N ALA A 195 -33.23 -19.91 -4.72
CA ALA A 195 -32.59 -21.14 -4.26
C ALA A 195 -33.30 -22.38 -4.84
N ALA A 196 -34.63 -22.42 -4.80
CA ALA A 196 -35.44 -23.51 -5.36
C ALA A 196 -35.23 -23.64 -6.88
N PHE A 197 -35.13 -22.51 -7.60
CA PHE A 197 -34.85 -22.50 -9.03
C PHE A 197 -33.48 -23.11 -9.34
N ILE A 198 -32.44 -22.73 -8.60
CA ILE A 198 -31.09 -23.27 -8.80
C ILE A 198 -31.05 -24.78 -8.49
N GLU A 199 -31.69 -25.22 -7.41
CA GLU A 199 -31.78 -26.65 -7.08
C GLU A 199 -32.50 -27.45 -8.17
N GLU A 200 -33.63 -26.96 -8.69
CA GLU A 200 -34.35 -27.62 -9.79
C GLU A 200 -33.47 -27.75 -11.04
N GLN A 201 -32.74 -26.69 -11.41
CA GLN A 201 -31.90 -26.69 -12.61
C GLN A 201 -30.62 -27.53 -12.46
N THR A 202 -30.20 -27.85 -11.24
CA THR A 202 -28.95 -28.57 -10.94
C THR A 202 -29.17 -30.03 -10.53
N LYS A 203 -30.40 -30.41 -10.15
CA LYS A 203 -30.73 -31.76 -9.68
C LYS A 203 -30.34 -32.85 -10.68
N GLY A 204 -29.48 -33.77 -10.22
CA GLY A 204 -29.05 -34.95 -10.99
C GLY A 204 -27.99 -34.70 -12.06
N LYS A 205 -27.46 -33.48 -12.19
CA LYS A 205 -26.40 -33.16 -13.16
C LYS A 205 -25.02 -33.27 -12.52
N LYS A 206 -24.10 -33.98 -13.20
CA LYS A 206 -22.67 -34.08 -12.78
C LYS A 206 -21.88 -32.80 -13.09
N THR A 207 -22.31 -32.03 -14.09
CA THR A 207 -21.71 -30.75 -14.48
C THR A 207 -22.81 -29.71 -14.61
N ILE A 208 -22.59 -28.56 -13.96
CA ILE A 208 -23.59 -27.49 -13.86
C ILE A 208 -23.26 -26.39 -14.89
N PRO A 209 -24.13 -26.15 -15.89
CA PRO A 209 -23.92 -25.11 -16.88
C PRO A 209 -24.37 -23.75 -16.35
N TRP A 210 -23.57 -23.16 -15.46
CA TRP A 210 -23.91 -21.92 -14.74
C TRP A 210 -24.34 -20.76 -15.65
N LYS A 211 -23.70 -20.62 -16.82
CA LYS A 211 -24.02 -19.57 -17.79
C LYS A 211 -25.45 -19.69 -18.34
N GLU A 212 -25.92 -20.91 -18.56
CA GLU A 212 -27.29 -21.14 -19.07
C GLU A 212 -28.33 -20.94 -17.97
N ILE A 213 -28.01 -21.36 -16.74
CA ILE A 213 -28.88 -21.17 -15.57
C ILE A 213 -29.05 -19.67 -15.28
N PHE A 214 -27.95 -18.91 -15.31
CA PHE A 214 -27.98 -17.46 -15.14
C PHE A 214 -28.83 -16.77 -16.22
N ASN A 215 -28.61 -17.10 -17.49
CA ASN A 215 -29.39 -16.51 -18.59
C ASN A 215 -30.89 -16.81 -18.48
N LYS A 216 -31.26 -18.02 -18.05
CA LYS A 216 -32.66 -18.38 -17.81
C LYS A 216 -33.24 -17.61 -16.62
N ALA A 217 -32.51 -17.51 -15.52
CA ALA A 217 -32.95 -16.78 -14.34
C ALA A 217 -33.20 -15.29 -14.64
N SER A 218 -32.36 -14.67 -15.47
CA SER A 218 -32.52 -13.28 -15.90
C SER A 218 -33.73 -13.08 -16.82
N GLN A 219 -34.11 -14.07 -17.63
CA GLN A 219 -35.33 -14.02 -18.45
C GLN A 219 -36.62 -14.10 -17.61
N VAL A 220 -36.59 -14.81 -16.48
CA VAL A 220 -37.73 -14.96 -15.57
C VAL A 220 -37.73 -13.87 -14.47
N LYS A 221 -36.81 -12.91 -14.53
CA LYS A 221 -36.62 -11.81 -13.55
C LYS A 221 -36.34 -12.27 -12.12
N LEU A 222 -35.82 -13.49 -11.95
CA LEU A 222 -35.41 -14.01 -10.65
C LEU A 222 -34.04 -13.43 -10.23
N ILE A 223 -33.13 -13.24 -11.18
CA ILE A 223 -31.80 -12.67 -10.94
C ILE A 223 -31.59 -11.46 -11.87
N VAL A 224 -31.52 -10.25 -11.29
CA VAL A 224 -31.13 -8.99 -11.94
C VAL A 224 -29.84 -8.50 -11.33
#